data_AF-A0A4P8J0G4-F1
#
_entry.id   AF-A0A4P8J0G4-F1
#
_cell.length_a   1.000
_cell.length_b   1.000
_cell.length_c   1.000
_cell.angle_alpha   90.00
_cell.angle_beta   90.00
_cell.angle_gamma   90.00
#
_symmetry.space_group_name_H-M   'P 1'
#
loop_
_entity.id
_entity.type
_entity.pdbx_description
1 polymer ?
#
loop_
_entity_poly.entity_id
_entity_poly.type
_entity_poly.pdbx_seq_one_letter_code
_entity_poly.pdbx_strand_id
1 'polypeptide(L)'
;MRGSSPAAAARRREQARCSAIFATHAASRNPQLAARLAFNTRLPRREAIAVLEASPSPPPPAHNRAANNPRVGPGSSTEALSPQAISAGWDRAIEQINPRRAR
;
A
#
# COMPACT_ATOMS: atom_id res chain seq x y z
N MET A 1 7.00 13.46 -24.17
CA MET A 1 8.02 14.46 -24.58
C MET A 1 8.40 14.25 -26.04
N ARG A 2 7.97 15.14 -26.96
CA ARG A 2 8.14 14.97 -28.43
C ARG A 2 9.32 15.75 -29.04
N GLY A 3 10.26 16.26 -28.22
CA GLY A 3 11.42 17.01 -28.71
C GLY A 3 12.61 16.11 -29.11
N SER A 4 13.30 16.48 -30.19
CA SER A 4 14.51 15.83 -30.73
C SER A 4 15.82 16.45 -30.22
N SER A 5 15.77 17.51 -29.42
CA SER A 5 16.98 18.18 -28.93
C SER A 5 17.85 17.24 -28.07
N PRO A 6 19.18 17.44 -28.02
CA PRO A 6 20.08 16.64 -27.18
C PRO A 6 19.65 16.62 -25.71
N ALA A 7 19.17 17.75 -25.19
CA ALA A 7 18.63 17.85 -23.84
C ALA A 7 17.34 17.03 -23.63
N ALA A 8 16.47 16.94 -24.64
CA ALA A 8 15.28 16.09 -24.58
C ALA A 8 15.64 14.60 -24.63
N ALA A 9 16.66 14.23 -25.41
CA ALA A 9 17.19 12.86 -25.45
C ALA A 9 17.80 12.44 -24.12
N ALA A 10 18.60 13.32 -23.49
CA ALA A 10 19.20 13.07 -22.18
C ALA A 10 18.12 12.83 -21.10
N ARG A 11 17.08 13.67 -21.06
CA ARG A 11 15.93 13.50 -20.14
C ARG A 11 15.20 12.18 -20.39
N ARG A 12 14.97 11.78 -21.65
CA ARG A 12 14.34 10.49 -21.98
C ARG A 12 15.17 9.30 -21.49
N ARG A 13 16.50 9.34 -21.67
CA ARG A 13 17.39 8.28 -21.16
C ARG A 13 17.32 8.19 -19.64
N GLU A 14 17.30 9.33 -18.97
CA GLU A 14 17.20 9.38 -17.53
C GLU A 14 15.85 8.86 -17.01
N GLN A 15 14.74 9.26 -17.64
CA GLN A 15 13.41 8.73 -17.34
C GLN A 15 13.31 7.22 -17.58
N ALA A 16 13.90 6.73 -18.67
CA ALA A 16 13.97 5.30 -18.97
C ALA A 16 14.80 4.55 -17.91
N ARG A 17 15.88 5.16 -17.39
CA ARG A 17 16.68 4.58 -16.31
C ARG A 17 15.90 4.54 -14.99
N CYS A 18 15.27 5.64 -14.59
CA CYS A 18 14.48 5.69 -13.35
C CYS A 18 13.30 4.71 -13.39
N SER A 19 12.53 4.71 -14.48
CA SER A 19 11.41 3.77 -14.64
C SER A 19 11.87 2.32 -14.59
N ALA A 20 13.02 2.00 -15.19
CA ALA A 20 13.58 0.66 -15.13
C ALA A 20 13.99 0.22 -13.72
N ILE A 21 14.51 1.13 -12.89
CA ILE A 21 14.85 0.82 -11.49
C ILE A 21 13.57 0.52 -10.69
N PHE A 22 12.57 1.41 -10.80
CA PHE A 22 11.31 1.28 -10.06
C PHE A 22 10.40 0.15 -10.56
N ALA A 23 10.56 -0.32 -11.80
CA ALA A 23 9.80 -1.44 -12.35
C ALA A 23 10.23 -2.81 -11.77
N THR A 24 11.34 -2.90 -11.04
CA THR A 24 11.81 -4.17 -10.46
C THR A 24 11.09 -4.51 -9.17
N HIS A 25 10.91 -5.82 -8.89
CA HIS A 25 10.35 -6.27 -7.62
C HIS A 25 11.22 -5.88 -6.42
N ALA A 26 12.54 -5.78 -6.59
CA ALA A 26 13.43 -5.34 -5.51
C ALA A 26 13.13 -3.90 -5.05
N ALA A 27 12.65 -3.03 -5.94
CA ALA A 27 12.27 -1.66 -5.59
C ALA A 27 11.06 -1.58 -4.66
N SER A 28 10.13 -2.56 -4.68
CA SER A 28 8.98 -2.58 -3.76
C SER A 28 9.38 -2.91 -2.33
N ARG A 29 10.43 -3.71 -2.14
CA ARG A 29 10.98 -4.08 -0.83
C ARG A 29 11.66 -2.88 -0.15
N ASN A 30 12.36 -2.04 -0.92
CA ASN A 30 13.03 -0.86 -0.41
C ASN A 30 12.87 0.35 -1.36
N PRO A 31 11.72 1.06 -1.29
CA PRO A 31 11.45 2.19 -2.18
C PRO A 31 12.38 3.39 -1.90
N GLN A 32 12.83 3.56 -0.66
CA GLN A 32 13.74 4.64 -0.28
C GLN A 32 15.12 4.44 -0.92
N LEU A 33 15.67 3.22 -0.87
CA LEU A 33 16.95 2.92 -1.52
C LEU A 33 16.84 3.06 -3.04
N ALA A 34 15.75 2.57 -3.64
CA ALA A 34 15.49 2.72 -5.07
C ALA A 34 15.48 4.19 -5.49
N ALA A 35 14.83 5.07 -4.72
CA ALA A 35 14.82 6.50 -4.98
C ALA A 35 16.21 7.14 -4.87
N ARG A 36 17.01 6.74 -3.88
CA ARG A 36 18.39 7.25 -3.74
C ARG A 36 19.25 6.84 -4.93
N LEU A 37 19.14 5.60 -5.40
CA LEU A 37 19.86 5.11 -6.58
C LEU A 37 19.40 5.81 -7.86
N ALA A 38 18.08 6.00 -8.02
CA ALA A 38 17.51 6.66 -9.18
C ALA A 38 17.93 8.14 -9.26
N PHE A 39 17.82 8.92 -8.19
CA PHE A 39 17.99 10.38 -8.30
C PHE A 39 19.38 10.90 -7.92
N ASN A 40 20.10 10.20 -7.03
CA ASN A 40 21.35 10.73 -6.47
C ASN A 40 22.60 10.06 -7.06
N THR A 41 22.45 9.06 -7.92
CA THR A 41 23.60 8.33 -8.47
C THR A 41 23.54 8.24 -9.99
N ARG A 42 24.71 8.10 -10.61
CA ARG A 42 24.87 7.84 -12.05
C ARG A 42 25.10 6.36 -12.37
N LEU A 43 24.79 5.47 -11.42
CA LEU A 43 24.92 4.02 -11.60
C LEU A 43 24.11 3.56 -12.83
N PRO A 44 24.69 2.72 -13.70
CA PRO A 44 23.95 2.11 -14.78
C PRO A 44 22.87 1.19 -14.23
N ARG A 45 21.78 1.04 -14.99
CA ARG A 45 20.59 0.26 -14.60
C ARG A 45 20.93 -1.10 -13.97
N ARG A 46 21.85 -1.86 -14.60
CA ARG A 46 22.20 -3.22 -14.16
C ARG A 46 22.82 -3.24 -12.76
N GLU A 47 23.74 -2.32 -12.49
CA GLU A 47 24.40 -2.21 -11.19
C GLU A 47 23.43 -1.71 -10.12
N ALA A 48 22.57 -0.74 -10.45
CA ALA A 48 21.53 -0.29 -9.52
C ALA A 48 20.56 -1.41 -9.12
N ILE A 49 20.19 -2.28 -10.06
CA ILE A 49 19.35 -3.45 -9.78
C ILE A 49 20.10 -4.46 -8.91
N ALA A 50 21.36 -4.76 -9.23
CA ALA A 50 22.17 -5.67 -8.42
C ALA A 50 22.32 -5.18 -6.97
N VAL A 51 22.50 -3.87 -6.77
CA VAL A 51 22.54 -3.27 -5.43
C VAL A 51 21.19 -3.41 -4.71
N LEU A 52 20.06 -3.19 -5.41
CA LEU A 52 18.74 -3.39 -4.83
C LEU A 52 18.47 -4.84 -4.43
N GLU A 53 18.91 -5.80 -5.25
CA GLU A 53 18.73 -7.23 -4.99
C GLU A 53 19.62 -7.72 -3.83
N ALA A 54 20.84 -7.20 -3.73
CA ALA A 54 21.77 -7.51 -2.65
C ALA A 54 21.39 -6.84 -1.32
N SER A 55 20.59 -5.78 -1.35
CA SER A 55 20.21 -5.04 -0.14
C SER A 55 19.03 -5.72 0.58
N PRO A 56 19.16 -6.05 1.87
CA PRO A 56 18.04 -6.59 2.63
C PRO A 56 16.92 -5.56 2.76
N SER A 57 15.68 -6.04 2.70
CA SER A 57 14.52 -5.21 2.97
C SER A 57 14.61 -4.65 4.40
N PRO A 58 14.41 -3.35 4.63
CA PRO A 58 14.28 -2.84 5.98
C PRO A 58 13.13 -3.57 6.68
N PRO A 59 13.22 -3.79 8.00
CA PRO A 59 12.15 -4.42 8.75
C PRO A 59 10.87 -3.60 8.55
N PRO A 60 9.70 -4.24 8.36
CA PRO A 60 8.46 -3.52 8.23
C PRO A 60 8.27 -2.65 9.49
N PRO A 61 7.80 -1.40 9.35
CA PRO A 61 7.49 -0.63 10.54
C PRO A 61 6.46 -1.40 11.35
N ALA A 62 6.54 -1.30 12.69
CA ALA A 62 5.63 -1.96 13.59
C ALA A 62 4.20 -1.44 13.34
N HIS A 63 3.48 -2.07 12.42
CA HIS A 63 2.13 -1.70 12.07
C HIS A 63 1.22 -2.20 13.16
N ASN A 64 0.76 -1.29 14.01
CA ASN A 64 -0.32 -1.57 14.92
C ASN A 64 -1.61 -1.68 14.09
N ARG A 65 -1.90 -2.86 13.53
CA ARG A 65 -3.07 -3.10 12.66
C ARG A 65 -4.37 -2.65 13.31
N ALA A 66 -4.44 -2.70 14.64
CA ALA A 66 -5.57 -2.24 15.44
C ALA A 66 -5.77 -0.71 15.39
N ALA A 67 -4.70 0.07 15.25
CA ALA A 67 -4.78 1.53 15.15
C ALA A 67 -5.24 2.01 13.77
N ASN A 68 -4.95 1.23 12.72
CA ASN A 68 -5.23 1.60 11.32
C ASN A 68 -6.60 1.12 10.82
N ASN A 69 -7.31 0.31 11.59
CA ASN A 69 -8.67 -0.12 11.27
C ASN A 69 -9.63 0.52 12.29
N PRO A 70 -10.08 1.76 12.07
CA PRO A 70 -11.10 2.35 12.92
C PRO A 70 -12.32 1.43 12.91
N ARG A 71 -12.80 1.04 14.08
CA ARG A 71 -13.92 0.11 14.24
C ARG A 71 -15.22 0.82 13.85
N VAL A 72 -15.48 0.91 12.54
CA VAL A 72 -16.68 1.56 12.00
C VAL A 72 -17.84 0.57 12.02
N GLY A 73 -18.64 0.61 13.09
CA GLY A 73 -19.88 -0.15 13.23
C GLY A 73 -20.56 0.10 14.59
N PRO A 74 -21.89 0.23 14.66
CA PRO A 74 -22.58 0.45 15.94
C PRO A 74 -22.47 -0.81 16.81
N GLY A 75 -21.77 -0.70 17.96
CA GLY A 75 -21.61 -1.77 18.95
C GLY A 75 -20.18 -2.27 19.18
N SER A 76 -19.14 -1.43 19.04
CA SER A 76 -17.74 -1.85 19.10
C SER A 76 -17.18 -2.21 20.50
N SER A 77 -17.90 -2.99 21.30
CA SER A 77 -17.32 -3.78 22.38
C SER A 77 -17.15 -5.22 21.90
N THR A 78 -15.89 -5.65 21.76
CA THR A 78 -15.54 -7.06 21.53
C THR A 78 -15.70 -7.82 22.84
N GLU A 79 -16.92 -8.24 23.14
CA GLU A 79 -17.07 -9.61 23.62
C GLU A 79 -17.20 -10.49 22.37
N ALA A 80 -16.70 -11.74 22.44
CA ALA A 80 -16.91 -12.71 21.38
C ALA A 80 -18.41 -13.01 21.31
N LEU A 81 -19.15 -12.19 20.57
CA LEU A 81 -20.59 -12.33 20.42
C LEU A 81 -20.84 -13.66 19.72
N SER A 82 -21.60 -14.53 20.38
CA SER A 82 -22.00 -15.81 19.83
C SER A 82 -22.78 -15.60 18.52
N PRO A 83 -22.81 -16.60 17.62
CA PRO A 83 -23.61 -16.53 16.38
C PRO A 83 -25.06 -16.11 16.63
N GLN A 84 -25.61 -16.50 17.78
CA GLN A 84 -26.95 -16.14 18.24
C GLN A 84 -27.07 -14.64 18.57
N ALA A 85 -26.06 -14.04 19.18
CA ALA A 85 -26.06 -12.61 19.50
C ALA A 85 -25.95 -11.73 18.24
N ILE A 86 -25.28 -12.22 17.19
CA ILE A 86 -25.23 -11.57 15.88
C ILE A 86 -26.62 -11.61 15.22
N SER A 87 -27.29 -12.77 15.19
CA SER A 87 -28.65 -12.90 14.65
C SER A 87 -29.63 -11.99 15.37
N ALA A 88 -29.63 -12.01 16.71
CA ALA A 88 -30.51 -11.17 17.53
C ALA A 88 -30.23 -9.66 17.39
N GLY A 89 -29.05 -9.27 16.92
CA GLY A 89 -28.73 -7.89 16.54
C GLY A 89 -29.40 -7.48 15.24
N TRP A 90 -29.39 -8.36 14.24
CA TRP A 90 -30.10 -8.14 12.96
C TRP A 90 -31.61 -8.09 13.14
N ASP A 91 -32.17 -9.00 13.95
CA ASP A 91 -33.61 -9.04 14.22
C ASP A 91 -34.10 -7.74 14.89
N ARG A 92 -33.38 -7.25 15.91
CA ARG A 92 -33.67 -5.98 16.58
C ARG A 92 -33.58 -4.77 15.64
N ALA A 93 -32.59 -4.76 14.75
CA ALA A 93 -32.45 -3.68 13.77
C ALA A 93 -33.60 -3.67 12.75
N ILE A 94 -34.06 -4.85 12.32
CA ILE A 94 -35.19 -4.99 11.39
C ILE A 94 -36.51 -4.58 12.07
N GLU A 95 -36.72 -4.96 13.32
CA GLU A 95 -37.90 -4.58 14.09
C GLU A 95 -37.98 -3.06 14.31
N GLN A 96 -36.83 -2.42 14.56
CA GLN A 96 -36.73 -0.97 14.72
C GLN A 96 -37.08 -0.19 13.44
N ILE A 97 -36.81 -0.77 12.27
CA ILE A 97 -37.15 -0.18 10.97
C ILE A 97 -38.62 -0.40 10.61
N ASN A 98 -39.28 -1.44 11.15
CA ASN A 98 -40.65 -1.79 10.79
C ASN A 98 -41.53 -2.15 12.01
N PRO A 99 -41.89 -1.18 12.87
CA PRO A 99 -42.64 -1.41 14.12
C PRO A 99 -44.08 -1.90 13.91
N ARG A 100 -44.57 -1.95 12.66
CA ARG A 100 -45.94 -2.39 12.32
C ARG A 100 -46.11 -3.90 12.16
N ARG A 101 -45.02 -4.68 12.13
CA ARG A 101 -45.06 -6.15 12.00
C ARG A 101 -45.01 -6.91 13.33
N ALA A 102 -44.82 -6.23 14.46
CA ALA A 102 -44.65 -6.84 15.78
C ALA A 102 -45.96 -6.96 16.60
N ARG A 103 -47.13 -6.91 15.95
CA ARG A 103 -48.44 -7.12 16.60
C ARG A 103 -49.09 -8.40 16.15
#